data_AF-A0A6J6DCQ2-F1
#
_entry.id   AF-A0A6J6DCQ2-F1
#
_cell.length_a   1.000
_cell.length_b   1.000
_cell.length_c   1.000
_cell.angle_alpha   90.00
_cell.angle_beta   90.00
_cell.angle_gamma   90.00
#
_symmetry.space_group_name_H-M   'P 1'
#
loop_
_entity.id
_entity.type
_entity.pdbx_description
1 polymer ?
#
loop_
_entity_poly.entity_id
_entity_poly.type
_entity_poly.pdbx_seq_one_letter_code
_entity_poly.pdbx_strand_id
1 'polypeptide(L)'
;MKNLTRTIMRTDDALGRGMEFAIVTLLFLGVGFGLDRWIGTTPLFMIVLVVIGLVGQFARLWYGYEAAMRELEAERAEQSRARTTAAAPAVERVSGEEVDA
;
A
#
# COMPACT_ATOMS: atom_id res chain seq x y z
N MET A 1 2.22 -0.84 -34.88
CA MET A 1 3.12 -1.68 -34.06
C MET A 1 2.72 -1.45 -32.61
N LYS A 2 2.21 -2.48 -31.93
CA LYS A 2 1.72 -2.35 -30.55
C LYS A 2 2.93 -2.31 -29.64
N ASN A 3 3.14 -1.16 -28.98
CA ASN A 3 4.14 -1.01 -27.94
C ASN A 3 3.70 -1.87 -26.76
N LEU A 4 4.20 -3.11 -26.72
CA LEU A 4 4.08 -3.99 -25.58
C LEU A 4 5.03 -3.45 -24.50
N THR A 5 4.59 -2.38 -23.84
CA THR A 5 5.25 -1.80 -22.68
C THR A 5 5.25 -2.87 -21.60
N ARG A 6 6.39 -3.53 -21.53
CA ARG A 6 6.84 -4.51 -20.56
C ARG A 6 6.22 -4.24 -19.19
N THR A 7 5.26 -5.07 -18.78
CA THR A 7 4.86 -5.23 -17.39
C THR A 7 6.05 -5.81 -16.62
N ILE A 8 7.04 -4.97 -16.33
CA ILE A 8 8.00 -5.27 -15.27
C ILE A 8 7.19 -5.11 -14.00
N MET A 9 6.68 -6.21 -13.45
CA MET A 9 6.30 -6.25 -12.05
C MET A 9 7.46 -5.61 -11.27
N ARG A 10 7.19 -4.60 -10.44
CA ARG A 10 8.21 -3.98 -9.58
C ARG A 10 8.69 -5.02 -8.58
N THR A 11 9.62 -5.86 -9.01
CA THR A 11 10.25 -6.91 -8.20
C THR A 11 11.02 -6.28 -7.05
N ASP A 12 11.54 -5.06 -7.25
CA ASP A 12 12.25 -4.27 -6.24
C ASP A 12 11.39 -4.01 -4.99
N ASP A 13 10.09 -3.77 -5.16
CA ASP A 13 9.16 -3.55 -4.03
C ASP A 13 8.90 -4.86 -3.27
N ALA A 14 8.80 -5.99 -3.97
CA ALA A 14 8.61 -7.29 -3.34
C ALA A 14 9.86 -7.74 -2.58
N LEU A 15 11.04 -7.55 -3.18
CA LEU A 15 12.35 -7.86 -2.57
C LEU A 15 12.63 -6.95 -1.37
N GLY A 16 12.37 -5.65 -1.48
CA GLY A 16 12.55 -4.68 -0.39
C GLY A 16 11.70 -5.03 0.83
N ARG A 17 10.41 -5.36 0.61
CA ARG A 17 9.54 -5.84 1.69
C ARG A 17 10.03 -7.16 2.28
N GLY A 18 10.39 -8.14 1.46
CA GLY A 18 10.93 -9.42 1.96
C GLY A 18 12.16 -9.23 2.85
N MET A 19 13.07 -8.33 2.47
CA MET A 19 14.25 -7.99 3.25
C MET A 19 13.89 -7.33 4.60
N GLU A 20 12.95 -6.38 4.59
CA GLU A 20 12.46 -5.75 5.83
C GLU A 20 11.89 -6.78 6.81
N PHE A 21 11.08 -7.72 6.32
CA PHE A 21 10.55 -8.83 7.13
C PHE A 21 11.66 -9.71 7.69
N ALA A 22 12.67 -10.06 6.89
CA ALA A 22 13.79 -10.88 7.34
C ALA A 22 14.61 -10.19 8.43
N ILE A 23 14.91 -8.90 8.26
CA ILE A 23 15.66 -8.09 9.24
C ILE A 23 14.90 -7.99 10.56
N VAL A 24 13.61 -7.65 10.52
CA VAL A 24 12.76 -7.57 11.73
C VAL A 24 12.69 -8.92 12.42
N THR A 25 12.49 -10.01 11.67
CA THR A 25 12.45 -11.36 12.23
C THR A 25 13.77 -11.73 12.91
N LEU A 26 14.90 -11.47 12.24
CA LEU A 26 16.24 -11.70 12.81
C LEU A 26 16.48 -10.88 14.07
N LEU A 27 16.02 -9.63 14.11
CA LEU A 27 16.13 -8.77 15.28
C LEU A 27 15.40 -9.38 16.49
N PHE A 28 14.11 -9.72 16.32
CA PHE A 28 13.33 -10.32 17.41
C PHE A 28 13.86 -11.69 17.84
N LEU A 29 14.34 -12.49 16.90
CA LEU A 29 14.95 -13.79 17.18
C LEU A 29 16.26 -13.64 17.96
N GLY A 30 17.12 -12.69 17.57
CA GLY A 30 18.37 -12.40 18.27
C GLY A 30 18.15 -11.87 19.69
N VAL A 31 17.20 -10.95 19.87
CA VAL A 31 16.84 -10.41 21.19
C VAL A 31 16.24 -11.51 22.07
N GLY A 32 15.32 -12.30 21.55
CA GLY A 32 14.69 -13.38 22.30
C GLY A 32 15.67 -14.48 22.70
N PHE A 33 16.58 -14.87 21.80
CA PHE A 33 17.65 -15.82 22.11
C PHE A 33 18.58 -15.28 23.21
N GLY A 34 18.95 -14.00 23.16
CA GLY A 34 19.77 -13.37 24.19
C GLY A 34 19.10 -13.36 25.55
N LEU A 35 17.81 -13.02 25.62
CA LEU A 35 17.01 -13.04 26.85
C LEU A 35 16.89 -14.47 27.42
N ASP A 36 16.53 -15.44 26.59
CA ASP A 36 16.40 -16.85 27.01
C ASP A 36 17.73 -17.39 27.57
N ARG A 37 18.86 -17.01 26.96
CA ARG A 37 20.20 -17.42 27.43
C ARG A 37 20.59 -16.77 28.75
N TRP A 38 20.10 -15.57 29.05
CA TRP A 38 20.46 -14.84 30.26
C TRP A 38 19.59 -15.24 31.46
N ILE A 39 18.31 -15.52 31.20
CA ILE A 39 17.32 -15.89 32.24
C ILE A 39 17.26 -17.42 32.44
N GLY A 40 17.83 -18.20 31.52
CA GLY A 40 17.84 -19.66 31.60
C GLY A 40 16.47 -20.30 31.30
N THR A 41 15.53 -19.51 30.80
CA THR A 41 14.25 -20.01 30.31
C THR A 41 14.48 -20.80 29.03
N THR A 42 13.90 -22.01 28.95
CA THR A 42 13.62 -22.70 27.67
C THR A 42 12.84 -21.74 26.75
N PRO A 43 12.82 -21.93 25.40
CA PRO A 43 12.81 -20.86 24.39
C PRO A 43 11.48 -20.08 24.29
N LEU A 44 11.01 -19.55 25.40
CA LEU A 44 9.68 -19.00 25.61
C LEU A 44 9.70 -17.53 25.23
N PHE A 45 10.72 -16.77 25.65
CA PHE A 45 10.83 -15.37 25.26
C PHE A 45 11.13 -15.24 23.78
N MET A 46 11.96 -16.11 23.20
CA MET A 46 12.17 -16.18 21.75
C MET A 46 10.86 -16.38 21.00
N ILE A 47 10.04 -17.36 21.39
CA ILE A 47 8.76 -17.63 20.72
C ILE A 47 7.83 -16.43 20.85
N VAL A 48 7.67 -15.88 22.06
CA VAL A 48 6.78 -14.74 22.31
C VAL A 48 7.21 -13.51 21.50
N LEU A 49 8.50 -13.19 21.50
CA LEU A 49 9.03 -12.02 20.78
C LEU A 49 8.91 -12.18 19.27
N VAL A 50 9.16 -13.37 18.72
CA VAL A 50 8.97 -13.63 17.28
C VAL A 50 7.50 -13.53 16.89
N VAL A 51 6.59 -14.05 17.73
CA VAL A 51 5.14 -13.93 17.49
C VAL A 51 4.71 -12.46 17.49
N ILE A 52 5.18 -11.66 18.46
CA ILE A 52 4.91 -10.21 18.49
C ILE A 52 5.45 -9.52 17.23
N GLY A 53 6.67 -9.86 16.81
CA GLY A 53 7.26 -9.33 15.57
C GLY A 53 6.41 -9.67 14.34
N LEU A 54 5.96 -10.92 14.22
CA LEU A 54 5.07 -11.35 13.13
C LEU A 54 3.74 -10.59 13.14
N VAL A 55 3.10 -10.47 14.31
CA VAL A 55 1.81 -9.78 14.46
C VAL A 55 1.96 -8.30 14.12
N GLY A 56 3.02 -7.63 14.60
CA GLY A 56 3.29 -6.24 14.28
C GLY A 56 3.49 -6.02 12.78
N GLN A 57 4.19 -6.94 12.12
CA GLN A 57 4.43 -6.86 10.69
C GLN A 57 3.16 -7.13 9.87
N PHE A 58 2.30 -8.05 10.31
CA PHE A 58 0.99 -8.28 9.74
C PHE A 58 0.06 -7.07 9.90
N ALA A 59 0.05 -6.46 11.08
CA ALA A 59 -0.72 -5.24 11.34
C ALA A 59 -0.26 -4.11 10.42
N ARG A 60 1.05 -3.93 10.23
CA ARG A 60 1.58 -2.93 9.30
C ARG A 60 1.22 -3.20 7.85
N LEU A 61 1.15 -4.47 7.44
CA LEU A 61 0.69 -4.84 6.12
C LEU A 61 -0.79 -4.46 5.92
N TRP A 62 -1.62 -4.69 6.93
CA TRP A 62 -3.04 -4.32 6.92
C TRP A 62 -3.24 -2.81 6.85
N TYR A 63 -2.61 -2.05 7.75
CA TYR A 63 -2.73 -0.59 7.76
C TYR A 63 -2.12 0.06 6.51
N GLY A 64 -1.02 -0.49 5.99
CA GLY A 64 -0.43 -0.04 4.74
C GLY A 64 -1.37 -0.25 3.54
N TYR A 65 -2.17 -1.32 3.56
CA TYR A 65 -3.15 -1.58 2.52
C TYR A 65 -4.29 -0.54 2.52
N GLU A 66 -4.84 -0.21 3.70
CA GLU A 66 -5.86 0.84 3.81
C GLU A 66 -5.36 2.21 3.36
N ALA A 67 -4.11 2.56 3.69
CA ALA A 67 -3.49 3.80 3.24
C ALA A 67 -3.35 3.86 1.71
N ALA A 68 -2.93 2.76 1.08
CA ALA A 68 -2.79 2.67 -0.37
C ALA A 68 -4.13 2.81 -1.10
N MET A 69 -5.23 2.28 -0.53
CA MET A 69 -6.55 2.41 -1.12
C MET A 69 -7.09 3.85 -1.06
N ARG A 70 -6.85 4.56 0.05
CA ARG A 70 -7.26 5.97 0.19
C ARG A 70 -6.55 6.87 -0.82
N GLU A 71 -5.31 6.57 -1.15
CA GLU A 71 -4.54 7.31 -2.15
C GLU A 71 -5.11 7.12 -3.57
N LEU A 72 -5.45 5.89 -3.93
CA LEU A 72 -6.10 5.57 -5.21
C LEU A 72 -7.52 6.13 -5.31
N GLU A 73 -8.26 6.21 -4.20
CA GLU A 73 -9.58 6.86 -4.16
C GLU A 73 -9.49 8.38 -4.32
N ALA A 74 -8.50 9.01 -3.68
CA ALA A 74 -8.25 10.44 -3.85
C ALA A 74 -7.92 10.79 -5.30
N GLU A 75 -7.04 10.02 -5.94
CA GLU A 75 -6.68 10.22 -7.35
C GLU A 75 -7.90 10.07 -8.29
N ARG A 76 -8.78 9.11 -8.03
CA ARG A 76 -10.03 8.94 -8.79
C ARG A 76 -11.04 10.07 -8.54
N ALA A 77 -11.10 10.61 -7.32
CA ALA A 77 -11.96 11.73 -6.98
C ALA A 77 -11.52 13.02 -7.70
N GLU A 78 -10.22 13.23 -7.85
CA GLU A 78 -9.66 14.35 -8.60
C GLU A 78 -9.94 14.23 -10.10
N GLN A 79 -9.75 13.04 -10.68
CA GLN A 79 -10.04 12.78 -12.09
C GLN A 79 -11.53 12.93 -12.43
N SER A 80 -12.42 12.48 -11.54
CA SER A 80 -13.86 12.65 -11.71
C SER A 80 -14.29 14.12 -11.60
N ARG A 81 -13.74 14.88 -10.65
CA ARG A 81 -13.94 16.34 -10.55
C ARG A 81 -13.46 17.07 -11.80
N ALA A 82 -12.26 16.75 -12.31
CA ALA A 82 -11.73 17.35 -13.53
C ALA A 82 -12.63 17.08 -14.74
N ARG A 83 -13.21 15.88 -14.84
CA ARG A 83 -14.11 15.49 -15.93
C ARG A 83 -15.46 16.20 -15.86
N THR A 84 -16.01 16.41 -14.67
CA THR A 84 -17.27 17.16 -14.48
C THR A 84 -17.11 18.64 -14.83
N THR A 85 -16.01 19.28 -14.44
CA THR A 85 -15.74 20.69 -14.77
C THR A 85 -15.55 20.91 -16.28
N ALA A 86 -14.94 19.95 -16.98
CA ALA A 86 -14.74 20.03 -18.43
C ALA A 86 -16.02 19.82 -19.26
N ALA A 87 -17.07 19.19 -18.69
CA ALA A 87 -18.33 18.92 -19.38
C ALA A 87 -19.35 20.08 -19.31
N ALA A 88 -19.09 21.11 -18.50
CA ALA A 88 -20.00 22.24 -18.28
C ALA A 88 -20.26 23.18 -19.49
N PRO A 89 -19.37 23.39 -20.49
CA PRO A 89 -19.60 24.42 -21.51
C PRO A 89 -20.46 23.96 -22.71
N ALA A 90 -20.85 22.68 -22.81
CA ALA A 90 -21.56 22.17 -23.99
C ALA A 90 -23.10 22.25 -23.90
N VAL A 91 -23.66 22.34 -22.69
CA VAL A 91 -25.12 22.32 -22.49
C VAL A 91 -25.75 23.71 -22.70
N GLU A 92 -24.97 24.79 -22.56
CA GLU A 92 -25.47 26.17 -22.64
C GLU A 92 -25.58 26.72 -24.09
N ARG A 93 -24.93 26.09 -25.07
CA ARG A 93 -24.85 26.59 -26.46
C ARG A 93 -25.99 26.15 -27.38
N VAL A 94 -26.81 25.17 -26.98
CA VAL A 94 -27.85 24.58 -27.85
C VAL A 94 -29.21 25.30 -27.75
N SER A 95 -29.43 26.16 -26.75
CA SER A 95 -30.72 26.84 -26.55
C SER A 95 -30.89 28.19 -27.27
N GLY A 96 -29.88 28.65 -28.01
CA GLY A 96 -29.86 30.01 -28.57
C GLY A 96 -30.07 30.14 -30.08
N GLU A 97 -30.20 29.04 -30.83
CA GLU A 97 -30.11 29.05 -32.31
C GLU A 97 -31.42 28.68 -33.03
N GLU A 98 -32.57 28.62 -32.34
CA GLU A 98 -33.84 28.13 -32.92
C GLU A 98 -34.97 29.17 -33.02
N VAL A 99 -34.68 30.48 -32.96
CA VAL A 99 -35.71 31.53 -33.06
C VAL A 99 -35.27 32.67 -33.99
N ASP A 100 -35.12 32.38 -35.29
CA ASP A 100 -35.29 33.36 -36.37
C ASP A 100 -35.29 32.63 -37.72
N ALA A 101 -36.49 32.24 -38.17
CA ALA A 101 -36.78 31.78 -39.51
C ALA A 101 -38.12 32.36 -39.97
#